data_AF-A0A431KT29-F1
#
_entry.id   AF-A0A431KT29-F1
#
_cell.length_a   1.000
_cell.length_b   1.000
_cell.length_c   1.000
_cell.angle_alpha   90.00
_cell.angle_beta   90.00
_cell.angle_gamma   90.00
#
_symmetry.space_group_name_H-M   'P 1'
#
loop_
_entity.id
_entity.type
_entity.pdbx_description
1 polymer ?
#
loop_
_entity_poly.entity_id
_entity_poly.type
_entity_poly.pdbx_seq_one_letter_code
_entity_poly.pdbx_strand_id
1 'polypeptide(L)'
;MDVCAWIIWTDIKPLRLSDNVRQLQCAFSNQLQKYRSRKKNKVEEEQRIKTDFMDRQAREISTPLLQQGPIRILLAIVAIGVIFGGYNLVMFFMNMGKNAAIGNVAVNLKDPDLQDGIARVDVNVSNLNPFWVDKIQFKYTISGPDGNAAATGVVGVPDQVPAGAARTFHHVKLGPLQGEAARMKAELVDLNLGPKPSLSAGLENRFSEIMLLKGPEAVGAFTEFVGQAPKFAPGYIGLGRAYMAEGDDKKAKEAFQKAVEIDPKDADAHYQLGLALLNQKDRDAAEKEIGAAYELAPNDPDIQRTISENRK
;
A
#
# COMPACT_ATOMS: atom_id res chain seq x y z
N MET A 1 37.31 45.47 -38.47
CA MET A 1 38.35 45.19 -39.47
C MET A 1 38.84 43.76 -39.28
N ASP A 2 39.07 42.86 -40.25
CA ASP A 2 38.64 42.66 -41.66
C ASP A 2 39.15 41.27 -42.11
N VAL A 3 38.67 40.54 -43.13
CA VAL A 3 37.61 40.77 -44.15
C VAL A 3 36.94 39.43 -44.56
N CYS A 4 35.95 39.45 -45.47
CA CYS A 4 35.31 38.27 -46.08
C CYS A 4 36.27 37.29 -46.81
N ALA A 5 35.91 36.00 -46.84
CA ALA A 5 36.21 35.05 -47.93
C ALA A 5 35.07 33.99 -47.98
N TRP A 6 34.10 34.10 -48.88
CA TRP A 6 34.07 33.57 -50.27
C TRP A 6 33.75 32.06 -50.37
N ILE A 7 32.79 31.77 -51.28
CA ILE A 7 32.56 30.53 -52.07
C ILE A 7 31.68 29.43 -51.42
N ILE A 8 30.62 28.87 -52.05
CA ILE A 8 29.90 29.12 -53.33
C ILE A 8 28.41 28.72 -53.16
N TRP A 9 27.50 29.28 -53.96
CA TRP A 9 26.10 28.83 -54.10
C TRP A 9 25.97 27.71 -55.15
N THR A 10 25.11 26.71 -54.91
CA THR A 10 24.27 26.13 -55.97
C THR A 10 22.87 25.76 -55.44
N ASP A 11 21.87 26.16 -56.21
CA ASP A 11 20.44 26.17 -55.92
C ASP A 11 19.77 24.85 -55.51
N ILE A 12 18.87 24.93 -54.53
CA ILE A 12 17.56 24.24 -54.59
C ILE A 12 16.47 25.24 -54.14
N LYS A 13 15.45 25.46 -54.99
CA LYS A 13 14.31 26.36 -54.69
C LYS A 13 13.37 25.76 -53.63
N PRO A 14 12.77 26.57 -52.74
CA PRO A 14 11.93 26.07 -51.65
C PRO A 14 10.47 25.79 -52.09
N LEU A 15 9.93 24.67 -51.62
CA LEU A 15 8.49 24.39 -51.65
C LEU A 15 7.75 25.28 -50.63
N ARG A 16 6.69 25.96 -51.07
CA ARG A 16 5.84 26.81 -50.21
C ARG A 16 4.86 25.94 -49.40
N LEU A 17 4.93 26.03 -48.08
CA LEU A 17 3.88 25.57 -47.17
C LEU A 17 2.79 26.66 -47.02
N SER A 18 1.53 26.23 -46.93
CA SER A 18 0.35 27.10 -46.94
C SER A 18 0.12 27.87 -45.63
N ASP A 19 -0.67 28.95 -45.68
CA ASP A 19 -0.79 29.93 -44.59
C ASP A 19 -1.37 29.37 -43.27
N ASN A 20 -2.05 28.21 -43.29
CA ASN A 20 -2.46 27.50 -42.08
C ASN A 20 -1.25 27.08 -41.21
N VAL A 21 -0.11 26.78 -41.83
CA VAL A 21 1.15 26.45 -41.13
C VAL A 21 1.74 27.69 -40.45
N ARG A 22 1.56 28.89 -41.04
CA ARG A 22 2.03 30.16 -40.46
C ARG A 22 1.25 30.56 -39.21
N GLN A 23 -0.07 30.36 -39.18
CA GLN A 23 -0.88 30.64 -37.98
C GLN A 23 -0.47 29.74 -36.82
N LEU A 24 -0.27 28.44 -37.06
CA LEU A 24 0.23 27.50 -36.06
C LEU A 24 1.66 27.86 -35.58
N GLN A 25 2.56 28.26 -36.49
CA GLN A 25 3.90 28.75 -36.11
C GLN A 25 3.86 29.99 -35.22
N CYS A 26 2.98 30.97 -35.48
CA CYS A 26 2.84 32.16 -34.65
C CYS A 26 2.33 31.85 -33.24
N ALA A 27 1.29 31.01 -33.12
CA ALA A 27 0.75 30.60 -31.81
C ALA A 27 1.80 29.84 -30.98
N PHE A 28 2.56 28.95 -31.61
CA PHE A 28 3.61 28.15 -30.96
C PHE A 28 4.84 29.00 -30.58
N SER A 29 5.21 29.99 -31.40
CA SER A 29 6.33 30.91 -31.15
C SER A 29 6.11 31.77 -29.89
N ASN A 30 4.90 32.31 -29.70
CA ASN A 30 4.57 33.13 -28.52
C ASN A 30 4.55 32.31 -27.21
N GLN A 31 4.10 31.06 -27.25
CA GLN A 31 4.22 30.12 -26.12
C GLN A 31 5.70 29.81 -25.81
N LEU A 32 6.50 29.52 -26.84
CA LEU A 32 7.93 29.24 -26.70
C LEU A 32 8.73 30.43 -26.16
N GLN A 33 8.41 31.68 -26.51
CA GLN A 33 9.07 32.85 -25.92
C GLN A 33 8.81 32.98 -24.42
N LYS A 34 7.56 32.82 -23.97
CA LYS A 34 7.20 32.86 -22.54
C LYS A 34 7.86 31.72 -21.74
N TYR A 35 8.07 30.56 -22.36
CA TYR A 35 8.79 29.45 -21.74
C TYR A 35 10.31 29.67 -21.71
N ARG A 36 10.89 30.22 -22.79
CA ARG A 36 12.33 30.50 -22.91
C ARG A 36 12.81 31.56 -21.92
N SER A 37 12.04 32.61 -21.63
CA SER A 37 12.44 33.63 -20.65
C SER A 37 12.55 33.05 -19.24
N ARG A 38 11.61 32.18 -18.83
CA ARG A 38 11.65 31.49 -17.53
C ARG A 38 12.83 30.54 -17.39
N LYS A 39 13.25 29.89 -18.49
CA LYS A 39 14.36 28.92 -18.48
C LYS A 39 15.75 29.59 -18.57
N LYS A 40 15.85 30.85 -19.01
CA LYS A 40 17.13 31.55 -19.19
C LYS A 40 17.84 31.99 -17.90
N ASN A 41 17.19 31.84 -16.73
CA ASN A 41 17.76 32.20 -15.42
C ASN A 41 18.39 31.02 -14.66
N LYS A 42 18.52 29.83 -15.24
CA LYS A 42 19.27 28.73 -14.63
C LYS A 42 19.85 27.77 -15.67
N VAL A 43 21.12 27.45 -15.49
CA VAL A 43 21.95 26.54 -16.30
C VAL A 43 22.37 27.09 -17.66
N GLU A 44 23.24 28.10 -17.61
CA GLU A 44 24.51 27.95 -18.33
C GLU A 44 25.27 26.78 -17.68
N GLU A 45 25.54 25.71 -18.43
CA GLU A 45 26.86 25.06 -18.51
C GLU A 45 26.86 23.84 -19.45
N GLU A 46 28.01 23.62 -20.08
CA GLU A 46 28.53 22.38 -20.68
C GLU A 46 27.84 21.69 -21.89
N GLN A 47 28.31 22.16 -23.05
CA GLN A 47 29.04 21.40 -24.08
C GLN A 47 28.40 20.26 -24.90
N ARG A 48 28.54 20.46 -26.22
CA ARG A 48 28.22 19.60 -27.36
C ARG A 48 28.87 18.21 -27.33
N ILE A 49 28.12 17.18 -27.74
CA ILE A 49 28.59 16.20 -28.74
C ILE A 49 27.45 15.93 -29.75
N LYS A 50 27.72 16.07 -31.05
CA LYS A 50 26.91 15.45 -32.11
C LYS A 50 27.69 14.23 -32.61
N THR A 51 27.10 13.04 -32.54
CA THR A 51 27.64 11.85 -33.20
C THR A 51 26.62 11.24 -34.16
N ASP A 52 27.15 10.83 -35.30
CA ASP A 52 26.45 10.33 -36.47
C ASP A 52 25.98 8.88 -36.27
N PHE A 53 24.95 8.72 -35.44
CA PHE A 53 24.52 7.42 -34.90
C PHE A 53 23.76 6.56 -35.92
N MET A 54 22.85 7.18 -36.70
CA MET A 54 21.95 6.46 -37.61
C MET A 54 22.70 5.85 -38.81
N ASP A 55 23.70 6.56 -39.33
CA ASP A 55 24.53 6.12 -40.46
C ASP A 55 25.48 4.95 -40.12
N ARG A 56 25.70 4.65 -38.84
CA ARG A 56 26.38 3.42 -38.41
C ARG A 56 25.43 2.24 -38.25
N GLN A 57 24.25 2.45 -37.65
CA GLN A 57 23.27 1.37 -37.47
C GLN A 57 22.86 0.71 -38.80
N ALA A 58 22.76 1.46 -39.89
CA ALA A 58 22.45 0.93 -41.21
C ALA A 58 23.51 -0.05 -41.79
N ARG A 59 24.73 -0.09 -41.23
CA ARG A 59 25.86 -0.91 -41.73
C ARG A 59 26.24 -2.08 -40.82
N GLU A 60 25.73 -2.16 -39.60
CA GLU A 60 26.10 -3.20 -38.62
C GLU A 60 25.14 -4.41 -38.56
N ILE A 61 24.12 -4.46 -39.42
CA ILE A 61 23.03 -5.48 -39.43
C ILE A 61 23.53 -6.93 -39.68
N SER A 62 24.81 -7.14 -39.98
CA SER A 62 25.37 -8.43 -40.43
C SER A 62 26.41 -9.10 -39.51
N THR A 63 26.56 -8.71 -38.24
CA THR A 63 27.45 -9.44 -37.28
C THR A 63 26.75 -9.88 -35.98
N PRO A 64 27.07 -11.09 -35.44
CA PRO A 64 26.39 -11.64 -34.27
C PRO A 64 26.77 -10.94 -32.95
N LEU A 65 25.78 -10.39 -32.25
CA LEU A 65 25.92 -9.42 -31.15
C LEU A 65 26.58 -9.90 -29.83
N LEU A 66 27.01 -11.15 -29.69
CA LEU A 66 27.18 -11.78 -28.36
C LEU A 66 28.59 -11.74 -27.73
N GLN A 67 29.61 -11.15 -28.36
CA GLN A 67 31.01 -11.21 -27.86
C GLN A 67 31.73 -9.87 -27.60
N GLN A 68 31.07 -8.71 -27.70
CA GLN A 68 31.73 -7.44 -27.37
C GLN A 68 31.50 -6.99 -25.91
N GLY A 69 32.61 -6.74 -25.20
CA GLY A 69 32.62 -6.35 -23.78
C GLY A 69 31.68 -5.22 -23.35
N PRO A 70 31.51 -4.12 -24.11
CA PRO A 70 30.60 -3.03 -23.75
C PRO A 70 29.14 -3.47 -23.64
N ILE A 71 28.69 -4.43 -24.45
CA ILE A 71 27.30 -4.90 -24.48
C ILE A 71 26.98 -5.69 -23.20
N ARG A 72 27.94 -6.47 -22.68
CA ARG A 72 27.77 -7.14 -21.38
C ARG A 72 27.63 -6.14 -20.22
N ILE A 73 28.39 -5.05 -20.24
CA ILE A 73 28.29 -3.99 -19.23
C ILE A 73 26.95 -3.26 -19.36
N LEU A 74 26.50 -2.95 -20.57
CA LEU A 74 25.19 -2.33 -20.81
C LEU A 74 24.04 -3.26 -20.38
N LEU A 75 24.10 -4.55 -20.69
CA LEU A 75 23.13 -5.55 -20.23
C LEU A 75 23.18 -5.74 -18.70
N ALA A 76 24.36 -5.66 -18.07
CA ALA A 76 24.48 -5.69 -16.62
C ALA A 76 23.89 -4.41 -15.98
N ILE A 77 24.10 -3.23 -16.55
CA ILE A 77 23.51 -1.97 -16.06
C ILE A 77 21.99 -1.95 -16.29
N VAL A 78 21.49 -2.48 -17.42
CA VAL A 78 20.05 -2.63 -17.66
C VAL A 78 19.45 -3.68 -16.74
N ALA A 79 20.12 -4.82 -16.51
CA ALA A 79 19.68 -5.83 -15.56
C ALA A 79 19.68 -5.26 -14.12
N ILE A 80 20.73 -4.55 -13.70
CA ILE A 80 20.77 -3.85 -12.41
C ILE A 80 19.68 -2.76 -12.37
N GLY A 81 19.42 -2.04 -13.45
CA GLY A 81 18.36 -1.03 -13.53
C GLY A 81 16.95 -1.62 -13.47
N VAL A 82 16.74 -2.82 -14.04
CA VAL A 82 15.47 -3.57 -13.95
C VAL A 82 15.33 -4.25 -12.58
N ILE A 83 16.41 -4.76 -12.00
CA ILE A 83 16.44 -5.32 -10.64
C ILE A 83 16.24 -4.21 -9.60
N PHE A 84 16.88 -3.05 -9.75
CA PHE A 84 16.81 -1.93 -8.81
C PHE A 84 15.53 -1.11 -9.01
N GLY A 85 15.09 -0.91 -10.26
CA GLY A 85 13.79 -0.32 -10.58
C GLY A 85 12.64 -1.23 -10.15
N GLY A 86 12.75 -2.53 -10.42
CA GLY A 86 11.83 -3.56 -9.91
C GLY A 86 11.84 -3.67 -8.39
N TYR A 87 13.00 -3.61 -7.74
CA TYR A 87 13.12 -3.57 -6.28
C TYR A 87 12.46 -2.33 -5.70
N ASN A 88 12.72 -1.14 -6.25
CA ASN A 88 12.05 0.08 -5.78
C ASN A 88 10.53 0.03 -6.02
N LEU A 89 10.08 -0.56 -7.12
CA LEU A 89 8.65 -0.75 -7.41
C LEU A 89 8.00 -1.75 -6.44
N VAL A 90 8.65 -2.89 -6.19
CA VAL A 90 8.22 -3.89 -5.20
C VAL A 90 8.21 -3.30 -3.79
N MET A 91 9.27 -2.59 -3.38
CA MET A 91 9.34 -1.90 -2.09
C MET A 91 8.29 -0.78 -1.97
N PHE A 92 7.96 -0.09 -3.07
CA PHE A 92 6.89 0.90 -3.10
C PHE A 92 5.51 0.23 -2.90
N PHE A 93 5.23 -0.88 -3.58
CA PHE A 93 3.99 -1.64 -3.37
C PHE A 93 3.91 -2.31 -1.99
N MET A 94 5.02 -2.87 -1.47
CA MET A 94 5.10 -3.41 -0.12
C MET A 94 4.87 -2.31 0.93
N ASN A 95 5.49 -1.13 0.77
CA ASN A 95 5.22 0.01 1.65
C ASN A 95 3.78 0.54 1.48
N MET A 96 3.17 0.49 0.30
CA MET A 96 1.78 0.90 0.12
C MET A 96 0.83 -0.04 0.87
N GLY A 97 1.04 -1.36 0.76
CA GLY A 97 0.30 -2.36 1.55
C GLY A 97 0.54 -2.23 3.05
N LYS A 98 1.78 -1.98 3.48
CA LYS A 98 2.13 -1.72 4.87
C LYS A 98 1.48 -0.44 5.41
N ASN A 99 1.50 0.65 4.64
CA ASN A 99 0.89 1.93 5.03
C ASN A 99 -0.64 1.83 5.11
N ALA A 100 -1.28 1.11 4.17
CA ALA A 100 -2.70 0.80 4.24
C ALA A 100 -3.02 -0.06 5.48
N ALA A 101 -2.20 -1.07 5.76
CA ALA A 101 -2.37 -1.92 6.93
C ALA A 101 -2.19 -1.17 8.26
N ILE A 102 -1.20 -0.26 8.34
CA ILE A 102 -1.00 0.66 9.47
C ILE A 102 -2.22 1.56 9.67
N GLY A 103 -2.81 2.08 8.59
CA GLY A 103 -4.05 2.86 8.65
C GLY A 103 -5.26 2.10 9.20
N ASN A 104 -5.23 0.76 9.12
CA ASN A 104 -6.24 -0.15 9.65
C ASN A 104 -5.86 -0.76 11.02
N VAL A 105 -4.84 -0.23 11.72
CA VAL A 105 -4.52 -0.63 13.10
C VAL A 105 -4.56 0.57 14.04
N ALA A 106 -5.45 0.51 15.03
CA ALA A 106 -5.52 1.50 16.09
C ALA A 106 -4.70 1.04 17.30
N VAL A 107 -3.87 1.93 17.86
CA VAL A 107 -3.13 1.70 19.11
C VAL A 107 -3.58 2.74 20.13
N ASN A 108 -4.24 2.28 21.19
CA ASN A 108 -4.73 3.10 22.29
C ASN A 108 -3.99 2.74 23.58
N LEU A 109 -3.50 3.76 24.30
CA LEU A 109 -2.89 3.59 25.62
C LEU A 109 -3.93 3.90 26.69
N LYS A 110 -4.01 3.06 27.73
CA LYS A 110 -4.71 3.40 28.97
C LYS A 110 -3.83 4.24 29.90
N ASP A 111 -4.32 4.50 31.11
CA ASP A 111 -3.55 5.18 32.15
C ASP A 111 -2.27 4.40 32.51
N PRO A 112 -1.11 5.08 32.65
CA PRO A 112 0.15 4.44 33.01
C PRO A 112 0.24 4.21 34.52
N ASP A 113 0.87 3.09 34.90
CA ASP A 113 1.32 2.81 36.27
C ASP A 113 2.85 2.98 36.38
N LEU A 114 3.34 3.44 37.54
CA LEU A 114 4.75 3.66 37.81
C LEU A 114 5.26 2.66 38.84
N GLN A 115 5.98 1.65 38.37
CA GLN A 115 6.60 0.62 39.21
C GLN A 115 8.13 0.69 39.03
N ASP A 116 8.86 0.79 40.14
CA ASP A 116 10.33 0.83 40.17
C ASP A 116 10.94 1.99 39.32
N GLY A 117 10.22 3.11 39.19
CA GLY A 117 10.61 4.25 38.35
C GLY A 117 10.44 4.02 36.84
N ILE A 118 9.84 2.90 36.43
CA ILE A 118 9.58 2.56 35.02
C ILE A 118 8.07 2.63 34.76
N ALA A 119 7.68 3.46 33.79
CA ALA A 119 6.30 3.54 33.34
C ALA A 119 5.89 2.23 32.63
N ARG A 120 4.78 1.65 33.06
CA ARG A 120 4.10 0.50 32.45
C ARG A 120 2.70 0.94 32.03
N VAL A 121 2.20 0.42 30.91
CA VAL A 121 0.87 0.80 30.42
C VAL A 121 0.14 -0.38 29.82
N ASP A 122 -1.18 -0.39 29.94
CA ASP A 122 -2.04 -1.28 29.18
C ASP A 122 -2.21 -0.73 27.76
N VAL A 123 -1.77 -1.49 26.77
CA VAL A 123 -1.85 -1.13 25.34
C VAL A 123 -2.99 -1.91 24.71
N ASN A 124 -4.03 -1.24 24.25
CA ASN A 124 -5.04 -1.86 23.40
C ASN A 124 -4.66 -1.66 21.92
N VAL A 125 -4.56 -2.76 21.18
CA VAL A 125 -4.35 -2.74 19.73
C VAL A 125 -5.56 -3.37 19.05
N SER A 126 -6.24 -2.60 18.20
CA SER A 126 -7.35 -3.05 17.36
C SER A 126 -6.86 -3.23 15.93
N ASN A 127 -7.04 -4.42 15.35
CA ASN A 127 -6.61 -4.74 14.00
C ASN A 127 -7.80 -4.93 13.06
N LEU A 128 -8.05 -3.93 12.22
CA LEU A 128 -9.14 -3.90 11.22
C LEU A 128 -8.69 -4.46 9.86
N ASN A 129 -7.51 -5.10 9.77
CA ASN A 129 -7.08 -5.80 8.56
C ASN A 129 -7.73 -7.18 8.44
N PRO A 130 -7.91 -7.70 7.21
CA PRO A 130 -8.32 -9.09 6.94
C PRO A 130 -7.19 -10.12 7.18
N PHE A 131 -6.15 -9.73 7.91
CA PHE A 131 -4.97 -10.53 8.23
C PHE A 131 -4.57 -10.24 9.66
N TRP A 132 -3.99 -11.23 10.35
CA TRP A 132 -3.37 -10.97 11.64
C TRP A 132 -2.10 -10.10 11.48
N VAL A 133 -1.88 -9.24 12.46
CA VAL A 133 -0.67 -8.41 12.57
C VAL A 133 0.21 -8.95 13.70
N ASP A 134 1.52 -8.98 13.48
CA ASP A 134 2.53 -9.36 14.47
C ASP A 134 3.70 -8.37 14.50
N LYS A 135 4.57 -8.50 15.52
CA LYS A 135 5.73 -7.62 15.75
C LYS A 135 5.40 -6.13 15.72
N ILE A 136 4.25 -5.78 16.31
CA ILE A 136 3.68 -4.44 16.31
C ILE A 136 4.59 -3.52 17.11
N GLN A 137 5.09 -2.44 16.49
CA GLN A 137 5.93 -1.43 17.12
C GLN A 137 5.29 -0.05 17.04
N PHE A 138 5.24 0.65 18.17
CA PHE A 138 4.74 2.02 18.24
C PHE A 138 5.73 2.93 18.97
N LYS A 139 5.79 4.18 18.51
CA LYS A 139 6.45 5.27 19.21
C LYS A 139 5.48 5.81 20.25
N TYR A 140 5.97 6.10 21.44
CA TYR A 140 5.20 6.78 22.48
C TYR A 140 5.84 8.12 22.85
N THR A 141 4.97 9.04 23.27
CA THR A 141 5.34 10.30 23.93
C THR A 141 4.49 10.44 25.18
N ILE A 142 5.13 10.67 26.33
CA ILE A 142 4.50 11.09 27.58
C ILE A 142 4.84 12.56 27.77
N SER A 143 3.83 13.41 27.93
CA SER A 143 3.97 14.84 28.18
C SER A 143 3.61 15.19 29.61
N GLY A 144 4.39 16.09 30.21
CA GLY A 144 4.10 16.67 31.52
C GLY A 144 3.00 17.74 31.49
N PRO A 145 2.61 18.28 32.65
CA PRO A 145 1.55 19.31 32.76
C PRO A 145 1.85 20.60 31.97
N ASP A 146 3.13 20.90 31.76
CA ASP A 146 3.65 22.02 30.96
C ASP A 146 3.64 21.76 29.44
N GLY A 147 3.32 20.52 29.02
CA GLY A 147 3.33 20.07 27.63
C GLY A 147 4.69 19.54 27.14
N ASN A 148 5.77 19.69 27.92
CA ASN A 148 7.09 19.17 27.55
C ASN A 148 7.12 17.64 27.63
N ALA A 149 8.01 17.00 26.87
CA ALA A 149 8.13 15.55 26.85
C ALA A 149 8.85 15.03 28.10
N ALA A 150 8.10 14.37 29.00
CA ALA A 150 8.60 13.70 30.20
C ALA A 150 9.25 12.34 29.90
N ALA A 151 8.82 11.67 28.82
CA ALA A 151 9.46 10.48 28.26
C ALA A 151 9.09 10.29 26.79
N THR A 152 10.00 9.73 25.98
CA THR A 152 9.68 9.23 24.62
C THR A 152 10.46 7.96 24.33
N GLY A 153 9.95 7.12 23.44
CA GLY A 153 10.63 5.91 23.01
C GLY A 153 9.87 5.14 21.95
N VAL A 154 10.39 3.97 21.59
CA VAL A 154 9.72 2.97 20.73
C VAL A 154 9.65 1.68 21.50
N VAL A 155 8.50 1.01 21.48
CA VAL A 155 8.26 -0.28 22.13
C VAL A 155 7.53 -1.20 21.16
N GLY A 156 7.78 -2.50 21.29
CA GLY A 156 7.06 -3.53 20.56
C GLY A 156 6.25 -4.43 21.49
N VAL A 157 5.11 -4.94 21.00
CA VAL A 157 4.37 -6.02 21.65
C VAL A 157 4.59 -7.34 20.87
N PRO A 158 4.84 -8.47 21.56
CA PRO A 158 5.31 -9.69 20.90
C PRO A 158 4.20 -10.52 20.25
N ASP A 159 2.98 -10.50 20.80
CA ASP A 159 1.92 -11.41 20.36
C ASP A 159 1.17 -10.88 19.15
N GLN A 160 0.62 -11.83 18.39
CA GLN A 160 -0.18 -11.54 17.20
C GLN A 160 -1.58 -11.01 17.61
N VAL A 161 -2.11 -10.08 16.82
CA VAL A 161 -3.51 -9.63 16.90
C VAL A 161 -4.23 -10.16 15.66
N PRO A 162 -5.22 -11.07 15.79
CA PRO A 162 -5.96 -11.63 14.66
C PRO A 162 -6.64 -10.58 13.77
N ALA A 163 -7.09 -11.00 12.58
CA ALA A 163 -7.95 -10.18 11.74
C ALA A 163 -9.25 -9.80 12.48
N GLY A 164 -9.72 -8.57 12.31
CA GLY A 164 -10.96 -8.08 12.95
C GLY A 164 -10.98 -8.22 14.48
N ALA A 165 -9.82 -8.14 15.13
CA ALA A 165 -9.70 -8.39 16.57
C ALA A 165 -8.95 -7.28 17.29
N ALA A 166 -9.28 -7.09 18.57
CA ALA A 166 -8.54 -6.23 19.46
C ALA A 166 -8.00 -6.98 20.68
N ARG A 167 -6.73 -6.73 21.02
CA ARG A 167 -6.05 -7.32 22.19
C ARG A 167 -5.52 -6.21 23.11
N THR A 168 -5.64 -6.46 24.41
CA THR A 168 -4.99 -5.62 25.43
C THR A 168 -3.74 -6.32 25.92
N PHE A 169 -2.59 -5.67 25.76
CA PHE A 169 -1.30 -6.09 26.29
C PHE A 169 -1.10 -5.38 27.62
N HIS A 170 -1.07 -6.14 28.70
CA HIS A 170 -1.03 -5.57 30.05
C HIS A 170 0.40 -5.26 30.51
N HIS A 171 0.57 -4.16 31.25
CA HIS A 171 1.85 -3.75 31.86
C HIS A 171 3.03 -3.65 30.88
N VAL A 172 2.80 -3.22 29.64
CA VAL A 172 3.86 -3.02 28.63
C VAL A 172 4.85 -1.98 29.16
N LYS A 173 6.12 -2.40 29.33
CA LYS A 173 7.19 -1.53 29.81
C LYS A 173 7.55 -0.49 28.76
N LEU A 174 7.46 0.79 29.12
CA LEU A 174 7.85 1.89 28.26
C LEU A 174 9.30 2.30 28.53
N GLY A 175 9.52 3.16 29.52
CA GLY A 175 10.83 3.70 29.88
C GLY A 175 10.78 4.40 31.23
N PRO A 176 11.91 4.97 31.69
CA PRO A 176 11.93 5.80 32.89
C PRO A 176 11.09 7.07 32.68
N LEU A 177 10.27 7.42 33.66
CA LEU A 177 9.49 8.65 33.65
C LEU A 177 10.21 9.74 34.45
N GLN A 178 10.42 10.91 33.84
CA GLN A 178 11.03 12.07 34.51
C GLN A 178 9.97 13.15 34.74
N GLY A 179 9.48 13.26 35.98
CA GLY A 179 8.43 14.21 36.37
C GLY A 179 7.02 13.61 36.30
N GLU A 180 6.01 14.48 36.46
CA GLU A 180 4.59 14.08 36.41
C GLU A 180 4.12 13.83 34.96
N ALA A 181 3.27 12.84 34.76
CA ALA A 181 2.61 12.58 33.47
C ALA A 181 1.23 13.25 33.44
N ALA A 182 0.95 14.02 32.39
CA ALA A 182 -0.36 14.64 32.16
C ALA A 182 -1.10 14.10 30.93
N ARG A 183 -0.35 13.71 29.87
CA ARG A 183 -0.91 13.16 28.63
C ARG A 183 0.02 12.13 28.01
N MET A 184 -0.56 11.19 27.26
CA MET A 184 0.18 10.21 26.46
C MET A 184 -0.34 10.17 25.02
N LYS A 185 0.55 9.83 24.08
CA LYS A 185 0.21 9.51 22.69
C LYS A 185 1.02 8.28 22.25
N ALA A 186 0.38 7.38 21.52
CA ALA A 186 1.04 6.38 20.69
C ALA A 186 0.92 6.73 19.20
N GLU A 187 1.90 6.30 18.41
CA GLU A 187 1.88 6.36 16.95
C GLU A 187 2.50 5.09 16.40
N LEU A 188 1.78 4.36 15.56
CA LEU A 188 2.26 3.08 15.03
C LEU A 188 3.40 3.32 14.03
N VAL A 189 4.54 2.65 14.25
CA VAL A 189 5.77 2.84 13.47
C VAL A 189 6.01 1.64 12.55
N ASP A 190 5.76 0.44 13.06
CA ASP A 190 5.93 -0.79 12.31
C ASP A 190 4.88 -1.83 12.69
N LEU A 191 4.55 -2.69 11.75
CA LEU A 191 3.83 -3.94 11.93
C LEU A 191 4.27 -4.88 10.83
N ASN A 192 4.25 -6.17 11.11
CA ASN A 192 4.35 -7.20 10.12
C ASN A 192 2.95 -7.82 9.91
N LEU A 193 2.47 -7.81 8.67
CA LEU A 193 1.37 -8.70 8.29
C LEU A 193 1.94 -10.11 8.39
N GLY A 194 1.37 -10.95 9.24
CA GLY A 194 1.95 -12.27 9.47
C GLY A 194 1.87 -13.17 8.22
N PRO A 195 2.65 -14.26 8.18
CA PRO A 195 2.84 -15.05 6.97
C PRO A 195 1.52 -15.61 6.48
N LYS A 196 1.12 -15.31 5.24
CA LYS A 196 -0.11 -15.85 4.62
C LYS A 196 0.07 -17.37 4.43
N PRO A 197 -0.50 -18.23 5.29
CA PRO A 197 -0.23 -19.65 5.17
C PRO A 197 -0.85 -20.16 3.87
N SER A 198 -0.16 -21.07 3.18
CA SER A 198 -0.55 -21.73 1.92
C SER A 198 -0.45 -20.94 0.60
N LEU A 199 -0.03 -19.67 0.57
CA LEU A 199 0.14 -18.94 -0.70
C LEU A 199 1.57 -19.02 -1.26
N SER A 200 1.69 -19.08 -2.58
CA SER A 200 2.95 -18.78 -3.29
C SER A 200 3.09 -17.26 -3.45
N ALA A 201 4.30 -16.72 -3.56
CA ALA A 201 4.52 -15.27 -3.72
C ALA A 201 3.73 -14.66 -4.89
N GLY A 202 3.51 -15.41 -5.97
CA GLY A 202 2.64 -14.99 -7.07
C GLY A 202 1.17 -14.82 -6.67
N LEU A 203 0.64 -15.75 -5.86
CA LEU A 203 -0.70 -15.62 -5.27
C LEU A 203 -0.75 -14.53 -4.18
N GLU A 204 0.32 -14.33 -3.40
CA GLU A 204 0.35 -13.25 -2.41
C GLU A 204 0.27 -11.86 -3.04
N ASN A 205 1.00 -11.64 -4.14
CA ASN A 205 0.94 -10.43 -4.95
C ASN A 205 -0.46 -10.28 -5.56
N ARG A 206 -0.95 -11.32 -6.24
CA ARG A 206 -2.27 -11.34 -6.87
C ARG A 206 -3.39 -11.03 -5.88
N PHE A 207 -3.38 -11.62 -4.68
CA PHE A 207 -4.36 -11.28 -3.64
C PHE A 207 -4.34 -9.79 -3.32
N SER A 208 -3.14 -9.23 -3.18
CA SER A 208 -2.94 -7.82 -2.81
C SER A 208 -3.40 -6.86 -3.91
N GLU A 209 -3.27 -7.24 -5.18
CA GLU A 209 -3.85 -6.53 -6.33
C GLU A 209 -5.39 -6.60 -6.31
N ILE A 210 -5.96 -7.78 -6.06
CA ILE A 210 -7.42 -8.00 -6.05
C ILE A 210 -8.12 -7.21 -4.94
N MET A 211 -7.47 -7.09 -3.76
CA MET A 211 -7.97 -6.28 -2.64
C MET A 211 -8.19 -4.79 -2.98
N LEU A 212 -7.63 -4.28 -4.09
CA LEU A 212 -7.80 -2.90 -4.55
C LEU A 212 -8.94 -2.75 -5.59
N LEU A 213 -9.45 -3.85 -6.13
CA LEU A 213 -10.55 -3.85 -7.09
C LEU A 213 -11.89 -3.54 -6.41
N LYS A 214 -12.89 -3.13 -7.20
CA LYS A 214 -14.23 -2.81 -6.72
C LYS A 214 -15.32 -3.42 -7.60
N GLY A 215 -16.48 -3.64 -6.99
CA GLY A 215 -17.68 -4.15 -7.65
C GLY A 215 -17.46 -5.47 -8.42
N PRO A 216 -17.95 -5.61 -9.66
CA PRO A 216 -17.96 -6.90 -10.35
C PRO A 216 -16.56 -7.39 -10.75
N GLU A 217 -15.59 -6.48 -10.89
CA GLU A 217 -14.18 -6.83 -11.15
C GLU A 217 -13.57 -7.57 -9.96
N ALA A 218 -13.86 -7.12 -8.74
CA ALA A 218 -13.43 -7.78 -7.52
C ALA A 218 -14.06 -9.18 -7.39
N VAL A 219 -15.36 -9.32 -7.68
CA VAL A 219 -16.06 -10.62 -7.68
C VAL A 219 -15.37 -11.61 -8.62
N GLY A 220 -15.14 -11.23 -9.88
CA GLY A 220 -14.51 -12.10 -10.88
C GLY A 220 -13.09 -12.51 -10.46
N ALA A 221 -12.28 -11.56 -10.00
CA ALA A 221 -10.90 -11.83 -9.65
C ALA A 221 -10.76 -12.64 -8.35
N PHE A 222 -11.58 -12.38 -7.32
CA PHE A 222 -11.63 -13.23 -6.12
C PHE A 222 -12.14 -14.65 -6.44
N THR A 223 -13.10 -14.79 -7.36
CA THR A 223 -13.58 -16.12 -7.80
C THR A 223 -12.46 -16.97 -8.40
N GLU A 224 -11.65 -16.37 -9.29
CA GLU A 224 -10.49 -17.08 -9.85
C GLU A 224 -9.40 -17.34 -8.78
N PHE A 225 -9.24 -16.41 -7.83
CA PHE A 225 -8.27 -16.54 -6.74
C PHE A 225 -8.59 -17.71 -5.80
N VAL A 226 -9.84 -17.84 -5.33
CA VAL A 226 -10.22 -18.98 -4.46
C VAL A 226 -10.16 -20.32 -5.18
N GLY A 227 -10.29 -20.34 -6.51
CA GLY A 227 -10.02 -21.52 -7.33
C GLY A 227 -8.56 -21.98 -7.29
N GLN A 228 -7.61 -21.04 -7.13
CA GLN A 228 -6.17 -21.33 -6.99
C GLN A 228 -5.76 -21.58 -5.53
N ALA A 229 -6.44 -20.94 -4.57
CA ALA A 229 -6.16 -21.02 -3.14
C ALA A 229 -7.40 -21.45 -2.31
N PRO A 230 -7.97 -22.65 -2.53
CA PRO A 230 -9.26 -23.07 -1.95
C PRO A 230 -9.22 -23.35 -0.43
N LYS A 231 -8.06 -23.19 0.22
CA LYS A 231 -7.88 -23.29 1.67
C LYS A 231 -7.46 -21.98 2.32
N PHE A 232 -7.59 -20.86 1.60
CA PHE A 232 -7.22 -19.54 2.09
C PHE A 232 -8.48 -18.74 2.45
N ALA A 233 -8.88 -18.79 3.73
CA ALA A 233 -10.10 -18.13 4.22
C ALA A 233 -10.22 -16.64 3.82
N PRO A 234 -9.16 -15.80 3.86
CA PRO A 234 -9.28 -14.40 3.46
C PRO A 234 -9.64 -14.20 1.97
N GLY A 235 -9.39 -15.20 1.11
CA GLY A 235 -9.87 -15.22 -0.28
C GLY A 235 -11.40 -15.27 -0.36
N TYR A 236 -12.01 -16.08 0.51
CA TYR A 236 -13.46 -16.20 0.63
C TYR A 236 -14.09 -15.00 1.36
N ILE A 237 -13.40 -14.40 2.34
CA ILE A 237 -13.83 -13.12 2.96
C ILE A 237 -13.83 -12.00 1.91
N GLY A 238 -12.77 -11.88 1.10
CA GLY A 238 -12.70 -10.92 0.00
C GLY A 238 -13.81 -11.12 -1.03
N LEU A 239 -14.06 -12.38 -1.44
CA LEU A 239 -15.15 -12.74 -2.35
C LEU A 239 -16.53 -12.38 -1.76
N GLY A 240 -16.77 -12.68 -0.48
CA GLY A 240 -18.03 -12.37 0.19
C GLY A 240 -18.29 -10.87 0.28
N ARG A 241 -17.28 -10.07 0.63
CA ARG A 241 -17.35 -8.60 0.64
C ARG A 241 -17.62 -8.03 -0.76
N ALA A 242 -17.00 -8.61 -1.79
CA ALA A 242 -17.27 -8.22 -3.18
C ALA A 242 -18.73 -8.50 -3.58
N TYR A 243 -19.30 -9.65 -3.18
CA TYR A 243 -20.73 -9.93 -3.39
C TYR A 243 -21.67 -9.02 -2.60
N MET A 244 -21.35 -8.67 -1.34
CA MET A 244 -22.13 -7.68 -0.57
C MET A 244 -22.15 -6.31 -1.25
N ALA A 245 -21.00 -5.86 -1.78
CA ALA A 245 -20.89 -4.59 -2.49
C ALA A 245 -21.76 -4.54 -3.76
N GLU A 246 -21.95 -5.68 -4.43
CA GLU A 246 -22.85 -5.85 -5.58
C GLU A 246 -24.32 -6.14 -5.19
N GLY A 247 -24.63 -6.25 -3.89
CA GLY A 247 -25.97 -6.57 -3.37
C GLY A 247 -26.39 -8.04 -3.51
N ASP A 248 -25.46 -8.96 -3.82
CA ASP A 248 -25.72 -10.40 -3.84
C ASP A 248 -25.46 -11.02 -2.45
N ASP A 249 -26.29 -10.63 -1.48
CA ASP A 249 -26.17 -11.10 -0.09
C ASP A 249 -26.18 -12.63 0.02
N LYS A 250 -26.86 -13.32 -0.92
CA LYS A 250 -26.93 -14.79 -0.95
C LYS A 250 -25.54 -15.39 -1.21
N LYS A 251 -24.87 -14.98 -2.29
CA LYS A 251 -23.51 -15.46 -2.57
C LYS A 251 -22.49 -14.94 -1.57
N ALA A 252 -22.70 -13.76 -1.01
CA ALA A 252 -21.88 -13.26 0.10
C ALA A 252 -21.88 -14.23 1.29
N LYS A 253 -23.07 -14.65 1.73
CA LYS A 253 -23.22 -15.66 2.79
C LYS A 253 -22.51 -16.97 2.45
N GLU A 254 -22.70 -17.50 1.23
CA GLU A 254 -22.06 -18.75 0.79
C GLU A 254 -20.51 -18.65 0.84
N ALA A 255 -19.96 -17.49 0.47
CA ALA A 255 -18.52 -17.23 0.57
C ALA A 255 -18.05 -17.11 2.03
N PHE A 256 -18.73 -16.35 2.89
CA PHE A 256 -18.35 -16.23 4.31
C PHE A 256 -18.50 -17.55 5.07
N GLN A 257 -19.50 -18.37 4.75
CA GLN A 257 -19.62 -19.73 5.27
C GLN A 257 -18.39 -20.57 4.91
N LYS A 258 -17.86 -20.45 3.68
CA LYS A 258 -16.61 -21.11 3.31
C LYS A 258 -15.38 -20.56 4.05
N ALA A 259 -15.34 -19.27 4.37
CA ALA A 259 -14.27 -18.73 5.22
C ALA A 259 -14.32 -19.34 6.63
N VAL A 260 -15.50 -19.40 7.27
CA VAL A 260 -15.72 -20.01 8.59
C VAL A 260 -15.45 -21.53 8.58
N GLU A 261 -15.80 -22.25 7.51
CA GLU A 261 -15.46 -23.68 7.36
C GLU A 261 -13.95 -23.93 7.29
N ILE A 262 -13.18 -22.99 6.71
CA ILE A 262 -11.72 -23.09 6.56
C ILE A 262 -11.00 -22.69 7.86
N ASP A 263 -11.43 -21.59 8.50
CA ASP A 263 -10.93 -21.15 9.80
C ASP A 263 -12.09 -20.80 10.77
N PRO A 264 -12.54 -21.77 11.58
CA PRO A 264 -13.57 -21.56 12.61
C PRO A 264 -13.13 -20.69 13.80
N LYS A 265 -11.96 -20.03 13.73
CA LYS A 265 -11.47 -19.09 14.75
C LYS A 265 -11.20 -17.69 14.19
N ASP A 266 -11.54 -17.45 12.93
CA ASP A 266 -11.47 -16.12 12.31
C ASP A 266 -12.71 -15.29 12.72
N ALA A 267 -12.49 -14.31 13.59
CA ALA A 267 -13.53 -13.42 14.10
C ALA A 267 -14.14 -12.55 12.98
N ASP A 268 -13.34 -12.14 11.98
CA ASP A 268 -13.85 -11.38 10.82
C ASP A 268 -14.74 -12.28 9.97
N ALA A 269 -14.36 -13.54 9.71
CA ALA A 269 -15.18 -14.48 8.95
C ALA A 269 -16.58 -14.67 9.60
N HIS A 270 -16.64 -14.88 10.92
CA HIS A 270 -17.89 -14.97 11.66
C HIS A 270 -18.69 -13.66 11.65
N TYR A 271 -18.02 -12.51 11.83
CA TYR A 271 -18.67 -11.20 11.82
C TYR A 271 -19.28 -10.85 10.46
N GLN A 272 -18.53 -11.02 9.36
CA GLN A 272 -19.03 -10.78 8.00
C GLN A 272 -20.20 -11.71 7.64
N LEU A 273 -20.13 -12.99 8.07
CA LEU A 273 -21.24 -13.93 7.93
C LEU A 273 -22.49 -13.43 8.67
N GLY A 274 -22.33 -12.95 9.90
CA GLY A 274 -23.38 -12.32 10.69
C GLY A 274 -24.02 -11.12 9.98
N LEU A 275 -23.22 -10.20 9.42
CA LEU A 275 -23.72 -9.06 8.65
C LEU A 275 -24.51 -9.49 7.40
N ALA A 276 -24.02 -10.47 6.65
CA ALA A 276 -24.74 -11.00 5.48
C ALA A 276 -26.07 -11.68 5.86
N LEU A 277 -26.14 -12.31 7.04
CA LEU A 277 -27.38 -12.88 7.59
C LEU A 277 -28.38 -11.79 8.03
N LEU A 278 -27.90 -10.69 8.63
CA LEU A 278 -28.75 -9.52 8.95
C LEU A 278 -29.36 -8.89 7.68
N ASN A 279 -28.58 -8.75 6.60
CA ASN A 279 -29.10 -8.28 5.31
C ASN A 279 -30.20 -9.20 4.76
N GLN A 280 -30.02 -10.53 4.89
CA GLN A 280 -31.04 -11.54 4.56
C GLN A 280 -32.23 -11.59 5.54
N LYS A 281 -32.19 -10.79 6.63
CA LYS A 281 -33.17 -10.76 7.73
C LYS A 281 -33.22 -12.05 8.57
N ASP A 282 -32.21 -12.91 8.46
CA ASP A 282 -32.05 -14.12 9.25
C ASP A 282 -31.36 -13.77 10.59
N ARG A 283 -32.14 -13.16 11.49
CA ARG A 283 -31.63 -12.58 12.75
C ARG A 283 -31.10 -13.64 13.72
N ASP A 284 -31.78 -14.78 13.82
CA ASP A 284 -31.42 -15.85 14.77
C ASP A 284 -30.05 -16.46 14.40
N ALA A 285 -29.82 -16.71 13.10
CA ALA A 285 -28.51 -17.15 12.63
C ALA A 285 -27.45 -16.03 12.75
N ALA A 286 -27.81 -14.78 12.47
CA ALA A 286 -26.89 -13.65 12.62
C ALA A 286 -26.41 -13.46 14.07
N GLU A 287 -27.32 -13.53 15.06
CA GLU A 287 -26.96 -13.39 16.47
C GLU A 287 -25.95 -14.46 16.91
N LYS A 288 -26.13 -15.70 16.44
CA LYS A 288 -25.18 -16.79 16.71
C LYS A 288 -23.78 -16.50 16.16
N GLU A 289 -23.66 -16.07 14.91
CA GLU A 289 -22.37 -15.82 14.27
C GLU A 289 -21.69 -14.55 14.80
N ILE A 290 -22.46 -13.50 15.10
CA ILE A 290 -21.95 -12.28 15.77
C ILE A 290 -21.53 -12.59 17.22
N GLY A 291 -22.25 -13.48 17.90
CA GLY A 291 -21.86 -14.00 19.22
C GLY A 291 -20.52 -14.73 19.19
N ALA A 292 -20.33 -15.63 18.22
CA ALA A 292 -19.05 -16.32 18.01
C ALA A 292 -17.91 -15.34 17.70
N ALA A 293 -18.14 -14.34 16.84
CA ALA A 293 -17.17 -13.27 16.56
C ALA A 293 -16.79 -12.50 17.84
N TYR A 294 -17.76 -12.21 18.71
CA TYR A 294 -17.52 -11.53 19.99
C TYR A 294 -16.77 -12.39 21.02
N GLU A 295 -17.01 -13.70 21.07
CA GLU A 295 -16.22 -14.61 21.92
C GLU A 295 -14.75 -14.67 21.47
N LEU A 296 -14.49 -14.60 20.16
CA LEU A 296 -13.16 -14.59 19.57
C LEU A 296 -12.47 -13.21 19.69
N ALA A 297 -13.22 -12.11 19.63
CA ALA A 297 -12.74 -10.74 19.60
C ALA A 297 -13.58 -9.76 20.47
N PRO A 298 -13.64 -9.93 21.80
CA PRO A 298 -14.58 -9.20 22.66
C PRO A 298 -14.31 -7.70 22.80
N ASN A 299 -13.16 -7.23 22.34
CA ASN A 299 -12.74 -5.82 22.37
C ASN A 299 -12.84 -5.14 20.99
N ASP A 300 -13.32 -5.83 19.95
CA ASP A 300 -13.45 -5.21 18.63
C ASP A 300 -14.60 -4.16 18.62
N PRO A 301 -14.33 -2.90 18.22
CA PRO A 301 -15.34 -1.84 18.26
C PRO A 301 -16.53 -2.06 17.33
N ASP A 302 -16.34 -2.70 16.18
CA ASP A 302 -17.40 -2.94 15.20
C ASP A 302 -18.33 -4.06 15.66
N ILE A 303 -17.77 -5.16 16.15
CA ILE A 303 -18.55 -6.26 16.75
C ILE A 303 -19.31 -5.76 17.99
N GLN A 304 -18.68 -4.99 18.88
CA GLN A 304 -19.34 -4.39 20.04
C GLN A 304 -20.51 -3.48 19.64
N ARG A 305 -20.30 -2.62 18.65
CA ARG A 305 -21.32 -1.72 18.12
C ARG A 305 -22.52 -2.52 17.59
N THR A 306 -22.29 -3.51 16.73
CA THR A 306 -23.36 -4.34 16.14
C THR A 306 -24.16 -5.10 17.20
N ILE A 307 -23.52 -5.64 18.24
CA ILE A 307 -24.24 -6.26 19.37
C ILE A 307 -25.08 -5.22 20.13
N SER A 308 -24.56 -4.01 20.36
CA SER A 308 -25.28 -2.94 21.07
C SER A 308 -26.48 -2.39 20.29
N GLU A 309 -26.44 -2.46 18.96
CA GLU A 309 -27.49 -2.04 18.04
C GLU A 309 -28.58 -3.12 17.92
N ASN A 310 -28.20 -4.40 17.82
CA ASN A 310 -29.15 -5.52 17.70
C ASN A 310 -29.86 -5.92 19.00
N ARG A 311 -29.39 -5.46 20.17
CA ARG A 311 -30.03 -5.70 21.49
C ARG A 311 -31.17 -4.72 21.84
N LYS A 312 -31.59 -3.86 20.92
CA LYS A 312 -32.62 -2.82 21.12
C LYS A 312 -33.87 -3.06 20.26
#